data_AF-A0A521A3J5-F1
#
_entry.id   AF-A0A521A3J5-F1
#
_cell.length_a   1.000
_cell.length_b   1.000
_cell.length_c   1.000
_cell.angle_alpha   90.00
_cell.angle_beta   90.00
_cell.angle_gamma   90.00
#
_symmetry.space_group_name_H-M   'P 1'
#
loop_
_entity.id
_entity.type
_entity.pdbx_description
1 polymer ?
#
loop_
_entity_poly.entity_id
_entity_poly.type
_entity_poly.pdbx_seq_one_letter_code
_entity_poly.pdbx_strand_id
1 'polypeptide(L)'
;MKEFIVRAASGILYASLFLLSLQSQHALIGLFFVFGLICLAEFNKLIQLKGVIPYVIFVILYFAFAYWQLMVDSNEGYDEAIQILHVLTIFVLLFLIKDIFSEKTLPLFITKRYINTT
;
A
#
# COMPACT_ATOMS: atom_id res chain seq x y z
N MET A 1 -31.51 -2.80 -6.93
CA MET A 1 -31.45 -1.37 -7.33
C MET A 1 -30.69 -0.51 -6.31
N LYS A 2 -31.04 -0.55 -5.00
CA LYS A 2 -30.35 0.24 -3.94
C LYS A 2 -28.82 0.04 -3.90
N GLU A 3 -28.34 -1.19 -4.08
CA GLU A 3 -26.91 -1.49 -4.02
C GLU A 3 -26.10 -0.87 -5.16
N PHE A 4 -26.71 -0.70 -6.33
CA PHE A 4 -26.03 -0.04 -7.47
C PHE A 4 -25.85 1.46 -7.19
N ILE A 5 -26.86 2.09 -6.60
CA ILE A 5 -26.82 3.51 -6.19
C ILE A 5 -25.80 3.72 -5.09
N VAL A 6 -25.78 2.85 -4.07
CA VAL A 6 -24.80 2.94 -2.97
C VAL A 6 -23.37 2.76 -3.47
N ARG A 7 -23.12 1.79 -4.37
CA ARG A 7 -21.80 1.56 -4.97
C ARG A 7 -21.34 2.73 -5.85
N ALA A 8 -22.24 3.29 -6.65
CA ALA A 8 -21.93 4.45 -7.48
C ALA A 8 -21.66 5.70 -6.62
N ALA A 9 -22.48 5.93 -5.59
CA ALA A 9 -22.30 7.03 -4.65
C ALA A 9 -20.97 6.91 -3.90
N SER A 10 -20.60 5.71 -3.41
CA SER A 10 -19.29 5.51 -2.77
C SER A 10 -18.13 5.76 -3.75
N GLY A 11 -18.25 5.33 -5.01
CA GLY A 11 -17.23 5.59 -6.03
C GLY A 11 -17.04 7.09 -6.28
N ILE A 12 -18.13 7.83 -6.42
CA ILE A 12 -18.10 9.29 -6.61
C ILE A 12 -17.52 9.98 -5.38
N LEU A 13 -17.85 9.55 -4.17
CA LEU A 13 -17.29 10.10 -2.94
C LEU A 13 -15.78 9.91 -2.87
N TYR A 14 -15.26 8.71 -3.17
CA TYR A 14 -13.82 8.47 -3.20
C TYR A 14 -13.11 9.32 -4.28
N ALA A 15 -13.68 9.41 -5.47
CA ALA A 15 -13.13 10.22 -6.56
C ALA A 15 -13.14 11.72 -6.22
N SER A 16 -14.22 12.22 -5.61
CA SER A 16 -14.33 13.62 -5.20
C SER A 16 -13.36 13.94 -4.06
N LEU A 17 -13.24 13.07 -3.06
CA LEU A 17 -12.27 13.22 -1.96
C LEU A 17 -10.83 13.29 -2.52
N PHE A 18 -10.51 12.42 -3.47
CA PHE A 18 -9.21 12.44 -4.14
C PHE A 18 -8.96 13.75 -4.89
N LEU A 19 -9.91 14.20 -5.72
CA LEU A 19 -9.80 15.46 -6.47
C LEU A 19 -9.67 16.69 -5.57
N LEU A 20 -10.42 16.74 -4.47
CA LEU A 20 -10.30 17.82 -3.48
C LEU A 20 -8.92 17.82 -2.80
N SER A 21 -8.37 16.64 -2.58
CA SER A 21 -7.06 16.47 -1.94
C SER A 21 -5.90 16.95 -2.81
N LEU A 22 -6.04 16.96 -4.15
CA LEU A 22 -5.02 17.51 -5.07
C LEU A 22 -4.72 18.99 -4.84
N GLN A 23 -5.66 19.75 -4.24
CA GLN A 23 -5.47 21.18 -4.01
C GLN A 23 -4.40 21.47 -2.93
N SER A 24 -4.04 20.50 -2.08
CA SER A 24 -3.05 20.68 -1.03
C SER A 24 -2.14 19.47 -0.90
N GLN A 25 -0.82 19.70 -0.97
CA GLN A 25 0.19 18.65 -0.83
C GLN A 25 0.03 17.87 0.50
N HIS A 26 -0.26 18.56 1.60
CA HIS A 26 -0.46 17.91 2.90
C HIS A 26 -1.75 17.07 2.96
N ALA A 27 -2.82 17.54 2.31
CA ALA A 27 -4.07 16.78 2.22
C ALA A 27 -3.86 15.50 1.41
N LEU A 28 -3.13 15.60 0.29
CA LEU A 28 -2.82 14.46 -0.58
C LEU A 28 -2.01 13.39 0.18
N ILE A 29 -0.97 13.81 0.90
CA ILE A 29 -0.16 12.94 1.74
C ILE A 29 -1.02 12.28 2.82
N GLY A 30 -1.84 13.05 3.55
CA GLY A 30 -2.71 12.49 4.59
C GLY A 30 -3.71 11.45 4.05
N LEU A 31 -4.30 11.73 2.88
CA LEU A 31 -5.26 10.83 2.24
C LEU A 31 -4.61 9.51 1.80
N PHE A 32 -3.44 9.57 1.15
CA PHE A 32 -2.71 8.37 0.74
C PHE A 32 -2.20 7.56 1.93
N PHE A 33 -1.84 8.20 3.03
CA PHE A 33 -1.45 7.51 4.26
C PHE A 33 -2.61 6.67 4.82
N VAL A 34 -3.81 7.26 4.93
CA VAL A 34 -5.00 6.56 5.43
C VAL A 34 -5.40 5.41 4.51
N PHE A 35 -5.46 5.64 3.19
CA PHE A 35 -5.78 4.57 2.23
C PHE A 35 -4.70 3.49 2.19
N GLY A 36 -3.43 3.85 2.31
CA GLY A 36 -2.33 2.90 2.40
C GLY A 36 -2.47 1.96 3.61
N LEU A 37 -2.82 2.49 4.78
CA LEU A 37 -3.08 1.69 5.98
C LEU A 37 -4.28 0.74 5.81
N ILE A 38 -5.37 1.22 5.21
CA ILE A 38 -6.56 0.39 4.94
C ILE A 38 -6.22 -0.75 3.97
N CYS A 39 -5.52 -0.45 2.87
CA CYS A 39 -5.05 -1.44 1.92
C CYS A 39 -4.16 -2.49 2.58
N LEU A 40 -3.24 -2.07 3.45
CA LEU A 40 -2.36 -2.97 4.18
C LEU A 40 -3.12 -3.87 5.16
N ALA A 41 -4.19 -3.36 5.78
CA ALA A 41 -5.03 -4.15 6.67
C ALA A 41 -5.78 -5.25 5.94
N GLU A 42 -6.40 -4.93 4.81
CA GLU A 42 -7.05 -5.93 3.96
C GLU A 42 -6.03 -6.93 3.38
N PHE A 43 -4.85 -6.48 2.98
CA PHE A 43 -3.78 -7.37 2.49
C PHE A 43 -3.29 -8.36 3.56
N ASN A 44 -3.03 -7.90 4.78
CA ASN A 44 -2.65 -8.78 5.89
C ASN A 44 -3.75 -9.78 6.25
N LYS A 45 -5.01 -9.37 6.12
CA LYS A 45 -6.17 -10.26 6.32
C LYS A 45 -6.25 -11.33 5.23
N LEU A 46 -6.00 -10.98 3.97
CA LEU A 46 -5.96 -11.92 2.85
C LEU A 46 -4.85 -12.97 3.02
N ILE A 47 -3.67 -12.57 3.53
CA ILE A 47 -2.52 -13.47 3.74
C ILE A 47 -2.54 -14.15 5.13
N GLN A 48 -3.53 -13.86 5.97
CA GLN A 48 -3.64 -14.38 7.35
C GLN A 48 -2.38 -14.13 8.20
N LEU A 49 -1.71 -13.01 7.97
CA LEU A 49 -0.51 -12.59 8.68
C LEU A 49 -0.91 -11.77 9.92
N LYS A 50 -0.83 -12.38 11.10
CA LYS A 50 -1.18 -11.72 12.40
C LYS A 50 -0.03 -10.84 12.96
N GLY A 51 0.70 -10.15 12.10
CA GLY A 51 1.84 -9.31 12.51
C GLY A 51 1.54 -7.81 12.42
N VAL A 52 2.01 -7.03 13.41
CA VAL A 52 2.02 -5.55 13.35
C VAL A 52 3.23 -4.98 12.60
N ILE A 53 4.26 -5.80 12.39
CA ILE A 53 5.48 -5.48 11.65
C ILE A 53 5.23 -4.76 10.32
N PRO A 54 4.35 -5.24 9.41
CA PRO A 54 4.11 -4.56 8.13
C PRO A 54 3.59 -3.13 8.29
N TYR A 55 2.76 -2.85 9.30
CA TYR A 55 2.25 -1.50 9.57
C TYR A 55 3.38 -0.57 10.03
N VAL A 56 4.26 -1.05 10.90
CA VAL A 56 5.41 -0.27 11.38
C VAL A 56 6.36 0.07 10.24
N ILE A 57 6.67 -0.90 9.37
CA ILE A 57 7.51 -0.69 8.19
C ILE A 57 6.88 0.33 7.25
N PHE A 58 5.57 0.22 6.98
CA PHE A 58 4.85 1.16 6.13
C PHE A 58 4.93 2.59 6.68
N VAL A 59 4.66 2.79 7.97
CA VAL A 59 4.70 4.12 8.60
C VAL A 59 6.10 4.73 8.51
N ILE A 60 7.15 3.97 8.86
CA ILE A 60 8.53 4.47 8.83
C ILE A 60 8.93 4.86 7.40
N LEU A 61 8.67 3.97 6.43
CA LEU A 61 9.02 4.22 5.03
C LEU A 61 8.25 5.43 4.49
N TYR A 62 6.95 5.50 4.75
CA TYR A 62 6.09 6.58 4.29
C TYR A 62 6.54 7.93 4.85
N PHE A 63 6.82 8.01 6.16
CA PHE A 63 7.32 9.24 6.78
C PHE A 63 8.72 9.62 6.29
N ALA A 64 9.61 8.66 6.04
CA ALA A 64 10.93 8.95 5.50
C ALA A 64 10.85 9.64 4.13
N PHE A 65 10.02 9.12 3.21
CA PHE A 65 9.81 9.74 1.90
C PHE A 65 9.03 11.06 1.99
N ALA A 66 8.00 11.14 2.83
CA ALA A 66 7.24 12.37 3.02
C ALA A 66 8.07 13.50 3.64
N TYR A 67 8.95 13.19 4.59
CA TYR A 67 9.86 14.16 5.20
C TYR A 67 10.92 14.63 4.20
N TRP A 68 11.48 13.71 3.40
CA TRP A 68 12.45 14.05 2.36
C TRP A 68 11.86 15.02 1.33
N GLN A 69 10.62 14.78 0.89
CA GLN A 69 9.90 15.65 -0.02
C GLN A 69 9.62 17.05 0.57
N LEU A 70 9.49 17.19 1.88
CA LEU A 70 9.17 18.46 2.55
C LEU A 70 10.39 19.29 2.95
N MET A 71 11.57 18.68 3.08
CA MET A 71 12.76 19.34 3.64
C MET A 71 13.87 19.60 2.61
N VAL A 72 13.82 18.95 1.44
CA VAL A 72 14.87 19.03 0.42
C VAL A 72 14.28 19.62 -0.86
N ASP A 73 14.47 20.92 -1.07
CA ASP A 73 14.09 21.62 -2.31
C ASP A 73 14.97 21.23 -3.52
N SER A 74 16.15 20.64 -3.27
CA SER A 74 17.06 20.18 -4.33
C SER A 74 16.64 18.80 -4.84
N ASN A 75 16.02 18.79 -6.01
CA ASN A 75 15.35 17.65 -6.63
C ASN A 75 16.29 16.56 -7.19
N GLU A 76 17.62 16.78 -7.11
CA GLU A 76 18.60 16.03 -7.90
C GLU A 76 18.69 14.54 -7.53
N GLY A 77 18.43 14.16 -6.27
CA GLY A 77 18.43 12.74 -5.86
C GLY A 77 17.07 12.14 -5.50
N TYR A 78 16.04 12.98 -5.32
CA TYR A 78 14.71 12.51 -4.90
C TYR A 78 13.97 11.82 -6.05
N ASP A 79 13.97 12.44 -7.23
CA ASP A 79 13.30 11.88 -8.42
C ASP A 79 13.87 10.51 -8.80
N GLU A 80 15.19 10.38 -8.74
CA GLU A 80 15.90 9.13 -9.04
C GLU A 80 15.55 8.04 -8.03
N ALA A 81 15.53 8.36 -6.73
CA ALA A 81 15.16 7.43 -5.67
C ALA A 81 13.71 6.96 -5.79
N ILE A 82 12.77 7.87 -6.07
CA ILE A 82 11.36 7.55 -6.29
C ILE A 82 11.19 6.69 -7.56
N GLN A 83 11.91 6.99 -8.64
CA GLN A 83 11.87 6.20 -9.85
C GLN A 83 12.34 4.76 -9.61
N ILE A 84 13.44 4.58 -8.88
CA ILE A 84 13.94 3.25 -8.50
C ILE A 84 12.90 2.51 -7.64
N LEU A 85 12.32 3.18 -6.64
CA LEU A 85 11.28 2.61 -5.79
C LEU A 85 10.04 2.20 -6.60
N HIS A 86 9.64 3.01 -7.59
CA HIS A 86 8.53 2.72 -8.48
C HIS A 86 8.79 1.46 -9.30
N VAL A 87 9.95 1.37 -9.96
CA VAL A 87 10.33 0.19 -10.74
C VAL A 87 10.31 -1.05 -9.87
N LEU A 88 10.90 -1.00 -8.67
CA LEU A 88 10.87 -2.11 -7.71
C LEU A 88 9.43 -2.51 -7.33
N THR A 89 8.56 -1.53 -7.08
CA THR A 89 7.15 -1.77 -6.75
C THR A 89 6.41 -2.48 -7.89
N ILE A 90 6.65 -2.09 -9.15
CA ILE A 90 6.08 -2.78 -10.31
C ILE A 90 6.56 -4.24 -10.35
N PHE A 91 7.85 -4.48 -10.13
CA PHE A 91 8.38 -5.86 -10.09
C PHE A 91 7.69 -6.70 -9.02
N VAL A 92 7.56 -6.18 -7.79
CA VAL A 92 6.86 -6.87 -6.70
C VAL A 92 5.40 -7.15 -7.07
N LEU A 93 4.70 -6.19 -7.67
CA LEU A 93 3.31 -6.37 -8.11
C LEU A 93 3.18 -7.47 -9.17
N LEU A 94 4.08 -7.53 -10.15
CA LEU A 94 4.10 -8.60 -11.16
C LEU A 94 4.34 -9.97 -10.54
N PHE A 95 5.23 -10.07 -9.55
CA PHE A 95 5.44 -11.31 -8.80
C PHE A 95 4.18 -11.71 -8.02
N LEU A 96 3.52 -10.76 -7.37
CA LEU A 96 2.30 -11.01 -6.60
C LEU A 96 1.14 -11.48 -7.51
N ILE A 97 0.98 -10.86 -8.68
CA ILE A 97 0.00 -11.29 -9.70
C ILE A 97 0.35 -12.70 -10.17
N LYS A 98 1.62 -12.97 -10.52
CA LYS A 98 2.05 -14.31 -10.92
C LYS A 98 1.76 -15.35 -9.83
N ASP A 99 1.96 -15.01 -8.57
CA ASP A 99 1.70 -15.88 -7.42
C ASP A 99 0.20 -16.18 -7.27
N ILE A 100 -0.67 -15.18 -7.48
CA ILE A 100 -2.13 -15.35 -7.47
C ILE A 100 -2.61 -16.26 -8.61
N PHE A 101 -2.07 -16.10 -9.83
CA PHE A 101 -2.50 -16.86 -11.01
C PHE A 101 -1.83 -18.24 -11.13
N SER A 102 -0.75 -18.49 -10.40
CA SER A 102 -0.14 -19.80 -10.35
C SER A 102 -0.98 -20.68 -9.41
N GLU A 103 -1.78 -21.61 -9.97
CA GLU A 103 -2.61 -22.62 -9.28
C GLU A 103 -1.87 -23.53 -8.26
N LYS A 104 -0.61 -23.24 -7.92
CA LYS A 104 0.12 -23.94 -6.88
C LYS A 104 -0.52 -23.61 -5.54
N THR A 105 -1.32 -24.54 -5.04
CA THR A 105 -1.83 -24.63 -3.66
C THR A 105 -0.76 -24.21 -2.65
N LEU A 106 -0.67 -22.94 -2.22
CA LEU A 106 0.29 -22.39 -1.24
C LEU A 106 0.92 -23.44 -0.29
N PRO A 107 1.98 -24.19 -0.66
CA PRO A 107 2.35 -25.38 0.10
C PRO A 107 3.74 -25.18 0.67
N LEU A 108 3.98 -24.12 1.45
CA LEU A 108 5.24 -24.01 2.23
C LEU A 108 5.27 -22.88 3.27
N PHE A 109 4.43 -21.84 3.16
CA PHE A 109 4.41 -20.74 4.15
C PHE A 109 3.68 -21.06 5.46
N ILE A 110 2.80 -22.08 5.47
CA ILE A 110 2.11 -22.54 6.69
C ILE A 110 2.93 -23.60 7.45
N THR A 111 3.60 -24.52 6.75
CA THR A 111 4.26 -25.67 7.39
C THR A 111 5.47 -25.29 8.25
N LYS A 112 6.21 -24.23 7.90
CA LYS A 112 7.39 -23.81 8.69
C LYS A 112 7.06 -22.83 9.84
N ARG A 113 5.80 -22.40 9.99
CA ARG A 113 5.39 -21.41 11.01
C ARG A 113 5.01 -22.01 12.37
N TYR A 114 5.08 -23.34 12.57
CA TYR A 114 4.65 -23.97 13.83
C TYR A 114 5.60 -25.03 14.42
N ILE A 115 6.65 -25.47 13.73
CA ILE A 115 7.52 -26.56 14.26
C ILE A 115 8.60 -26.03 15.25
N ASN A 116 8.93 -24.74 15.21
CA ASN A 116 9.83 -24.12 16.20
C ASN A 116 9.07 -23.45 17.36
N THR A 117 7.99 -24.08 17.83
CA THR A 117 7.51 -23.86 19.20
C THR A 117 8.04 -25.01 20.08
N THR A 118 9.25 -24.86 20.57
CA THR A 118 9.74 -25.52 21.79
C THR A 118 10.73 -24.57 22.44
#